data_AF-A0A1Z8YXC8-F1
#
_entry.id   AF-A0A1Z8YXC8-F1
#
_cell.length_a   1.000
_cell.length_b   1.000
_cell.length_c   1.000
_cell.angle_alpha   90.00
_cell.angle_beta   90.00
_cell.angle_gamma   90.00
#
_symmetry.space_group_name_H-M   'P 1'
#
loop_
_entity.id
_entity.type
_entity.pdbx_description
1 polymer ?
#
loop_
_entity_poly.entity_id
_entity_poly.type
_entity_poly.pdbx_seq_one_letter_code
_entity_poly.pdbx_strand_id
1 'polypeptide(L)'
;MGDNKYAELAAIISQIVPIDHLFDSLGIEREKLPIAIEGQLSFERPSELVEGVAFLPTFSTHGLPHVAVSLSLAQADNARRMLLVRAMYSGSSFGEMIWEHRNLSRPQIELVAARTSALNECFY
;
A
#
# COMPACT_ATOMS: atom_id res chain seq x y z
N MET A 1 -11.09 3.91 18.59
CA MET A 1 -11.50 3.51 17.22
C MET A 1 -11.32 2.00 17.11
N GLY A 2 -12.31 1.25 16.61
CA GLY A 2 -12.18 -0.22 16.45
C GLY A 2 -11.29 -0.59 15.28
N ASP A 3 -10.82 -1.85 15.24
CA ASP A 3 -9.93 -2.39 14.21
C ASP A 3 -10.45 -2.21 12.77
N ASN A 4 -11.73 -2.49 12.52
CA ASN A 4 -12.36 -2.31 11.19
C ASN A 4 -12.26 -0.86 10.71
N LYS A 5 -12.66 0.09 11.56
CA LYS A 5 -12.63 1.52 11.22
C LYS A 5 -11.20 2.03 11.03
N TYR A 6 -10.27 1.52 11.83
CA TYR A 6 -8.85 1.82 11.67
C TYR A 6 -8.33 1.28 10.33
N ALA A 7 -8.67 0.04 9.96
CA ALA A 7 -8.24 -0.58 8.72
C ALA A 7 -8.70 0.22 7.48
N GLU A 8 -9.97 0.63 7.45
CA GLU A 8 -10.51 1.45 6.35
C GLU A 8 -9.78 2.80 6.25
N LEU A 9 -9.58 3.48 7.38
CA LEU A 9 -8.84 4.75 7.40
C LEU A 9 -7.38 4.56 6.92
N ALA A 10 -6.68 3.56 7.45
CA ALA A 10 -5.31 3.25 7.05
C ALA A 10 -5.23 2.92 5.56
N ALA A 11 -6.22 2.20 5.03
CA ALA A 11 -6.28 1.85 3.61
C ALA A 11 -6.41 3.09 2.71
N ILE A 12 -7.25 4.05 3.09
CA ILE A 12 -7.40 5.33 2.38
C ILE A 12 -6.08 6.13 2.44
N ILE A 13 -5.53 6.33 3.63
CA ILE A 13 -4.32 7.13 3.83
C ILE A 13 -3.12 6.53 3.10
N SER A 14 -2.97 5.19 3.12
CA SER A 14 -1.87 4.50 2.43
C SER A 14 -1.88 4.65 0.91
N GLN A 15 -3.01 5.05 0.33
CA GLN A 15 -3.15 5.32 -1.10
C GLN A 15 -2.98 6.81 -1.41
N ILE A 16 -3.55 7.70 -0.60
CA ILE A 16 -3.50 9.15 -0.84
C ILE A 16 -2.09 9.71 -0.65
N VAL A 17 -1.43 9.37 0.45
CA VAL A 17 -0.11 9.92 0.80
C VAL A 17 0.94 9.76 -0.32
N PRO A 18 1.14 8.57 -0.92
CA PRO A 18 2.11 8.44 -2.01
C PRO A 18 1.70 9.21 -3.28
N ILE A 19 0.40 9.38 -3.54
CA ILE A 19 -0.09 10.18 -4.67
C ILE A 19 0.20 11.66 -4.42
N ASP A 20 -0.15 12.18 -3.24
CA ASP A 20 0.14 13.56 -2.85
C ASP A 20 1.65 13.87 -2.93
N HIS A 21 2.49 12.95 -2.46
CA HIS A 21 3.95 13.11 -2.57
C HIS A 21 4.46 13.13 -4.01
N LEU A 22 3.85 12.34 -4.91
CA LEU A 22 4.17 12.41 -6.32
C LEU A 22 3.80 13.79 -6.89
N PHE A 23 2.63 14.31 -6.55
CA PHE A 23 2.17 15.63 -6.99
C PHE A 23 3.09 16.74 -6.49
N ASP A 24 3.43 16.73 -5.20
CA ASP A 24 4.38 17.66 -4.61
C ASP A 24 5.75 17.61 -5.32
N SER A 25 6.24 16.40 -5.62
CA SER A 25 7.53 16.19 -6.29
C SER A 25 7.54 16.69 -7.75
N LEU A 26 6.39 16.65 -8.40
CA LEU A 26 6.19 17.17 -9.76
C LEU A 26 5.88 18.68 -9.78
N GLY A 27 5.65 19.29 -8.61
CA GLY A 27 5.28 20.71 -8.50
C GLY A 27 3.89 21.02 -9.04
N ILE A 28 2.98 20.05 -9.00
CA ILE A 28 1.59 20.21 -9.47
C ILE A 28 0.60 20.27 -8.30
N GLU A 29 -0.53 20.95 -8.49
CA GLU A 29 -1.57 21.06 -7.47
C GLU A 29 -2.19 19.70 -7.16
N ARG A 30 -2.26 19.35 -5.87
CA ARG A 30 -2.87 18.10 -5.41
C ARG A 30 -4.33 18.00 -5.84
N GLU A 31 -4.75 16.79 -6.20
CA GLU A 31 -6.16 16.50 -6.45
C GLU A 31 -7.00 16.71 -5.19
N LYS A 32 -8.19 17.29 -5.37
CA LYS A 32 -9.14 17.41 -4.27
C LYS A 32 -9.78 16.06 -4.01
N LEU A 33 -10.03 15.74 -2.74
CA LEU A 33 -10.82 14.57 -2.41
C LEU A 33 -12.21 14.68 -3.04
N PRO A 34 -12.75 13.56 -3.57
CA PRO A 34 -14.09 13.56 -4.12
C PRO A 34 -15.11 13.89 -3.02
N ILE A 35 -16.25 14.46 -3.41
CA ILE A 35 -17.38 14.63 -2.50
C ILE A 35 -17.85 13.24 -2.10
N ALA A 36 -17.93 12.99 -0.80
CA ALA A 36 -18.42 11.73 -0.26
C ALA A 36 -19.86 11.47 -0.76
N ILE A 37 -20.09 10.29 -1.32
CA ILE A 37 -21.39 9.85 -1.79
C ILE A 37 -21.98 8.93 -0.73
N GLU A 38 -23.26 9.09 -0.41
CA GLU A 38 -23.96 8.16 0.47
C GLU A 38 -23.99 6.75 -0.15
N GLY A 39 -23.81 5.74 0.69
CA GLY A 39 -23.80 4.35 0.29
C GLY A 39 -24.02 3.42 1.48
N GLN A 40 -24.42 2.19 1.18
CA GLN A 40 -24.51 1.14 2.20
C GLN A 40 -23.13 0.53 2.43
N LEU A 41 -22.75 0.35 3.69
CA LEU A 41 -21.57 -0.42 4.05
C LEU A 41 -21.82 -1.90 3.72
N SER A 42 -20.79 -2.61 3.26
CA SER A 42 -20.90 -4.05 3.02
C SER A 42 -21.09 -4.84 4.33
N PHE A 43 -20.61 -4.29 5.46
CA PHE A 43 -20.49 -4.98 6.76
C PHE A 43 -19.77 -6.34 6.67
N GLU A 44 -19.02 -6.56 5.59
CA GLU A 44 -18.27 -7.78 5.37
C GLU A 44 -17.01 -7.76 6.23
N ARG A 45 -16.86 -8.78 7.06
CA ARG A 45 -15.59 -9.07 7.73
C ARG A 45 -15.10 -10.44 7.26
N PRO A 46 -13.88 -10.55 6.73
CA PRO A 46 -13.36 -11.81 6.26
C PRO A 46 -13.21 -12.83 7.41
N SER A 47 -13.48 -14.10 7.10
CA SER A 47 -13.09 -15.23 7.95
C SER A 47 -11.60 -15.54 7.78
N GLU A 48 -11.05 -16.43 8.62
CA GLU A 48 -9.66 -16.93 8.48
C GLU A 48 -8.54 -15.90 8.71
N LEU A 49 -8.85 -14.80 9.38
CA LEU A 49 -7.84 -13.86 9.85
C LEU A 49 -7.05 -14.46 11.02
N VAL A 50 -5.75 -14.22 11.01
CA VAL A 50 -4.81 -14.63 12.05
C VAL A 50 -4.41 -13.39 12.86
N GLU A 51 -4.42 -13.53 14.19
CA GLU A 51 -3.98 -12.50 15.14
C GLU A 51 -2.53 -12.73 15.58
N GLY A 52 -1.92 -11.70 16.18
CA GLY A 52 -0.60 -11.81 16.82
C GLY A 52 0.62 -11.72 15.88
N VAL A 53 0.40 -11.52 14.58
CA VAL A 53 1.48 -11.37 13.57
C VAL A 53 1.74 -9.89 13.25
N ALA A 54 0.69 -9.09 13.12
CA ALA A 54 0.75 -7.67 12.81
C ALA A 54 -0.13 -6.87 13.78
N PHE A 55 -0.12 -5.54 13.64
CA PHE A 55 -0.94 -4.64 14.45
C PHE A 55 -2.45 -4.93 14.30
N LEU A 56 -2.89 -5.33 13.10
CA LEU A 56 -4.25 -5.77 12.81
C LEU A 56 -4.25 -7.25 12.41
N PRO A 57 -5.39 -7.95 12.54
CA PRO A 57 -5.55 -9.29 11.99
C PRO A 57 -5.32 -9.32 10.47
N THR A 58 -4.55 -10.29 9.98
CA THR A 58 -4.25 -10.47 8.55
C THR A 58 -4.56 -11.89 8.11
N PHE A 59 -4.74 -12.10 6.81
CA PHE A 59 -4.67 -13.45 6.26
C PHE A 59 -3.28 -14.06 6.46
N SER A 60 -3.20 -15.39 6.38
CA SER A 60 -1.92 -16.06 6.17
C SER A 60 -1.28 -15.55 4.87
N THR A 61 0.03 -15.34 4.88
CA THR A 61 0.73 -14.86 3.68
C THR A 61 0.93 -15.93 2.62
N HIS A 62 0.82 -17.21 3.00
CA HIS A 62 1.15 -18.35 2.14
C HIS A 62 2.53 -18.21 1.46
N GLY A 63 3.51 -17.67 2.18
CA GLY A 63 4.88 -17.47 1.69
C GLY A 63 5.12 -16.15 0.95
N LEU A 64 4.10 -15.30 0.80
CA LEU A 64 4.26 -13.94 0.30
C LEU A 64 4.80 -13.00 1.39
N PRO A 65 5.38 -11.84 1.01
CA PRO A 65 5.67 -10.78 1.96
C PRO A 65 4.40 -10.31 2.71
N HIS A 66 4.50 -10.01 4.01
CA HIS A 66 3.36 -9.57 4.82
C HIS A 66 2.70 -8.28 4.29
N VAL A 67 3.42 -7.42 3.58
CA VAL A 67 2.84 -6.26 2.88
C VAL A 67 1.75 -6.63 1.88
N ALA A 68 1.71 -7.86 1.38
CA ALA A 68 0.63 -8.33 0.49
C ALA A 68 -0.71 -8.49 1.23
N VAL A 69 -0.68 -8.74 2.54
CA VAL A 69 -1.86 -9.00 3.40
C VAL A 69 -2.08 -7.91 4.46
N SER A 70 -1.35 -6.79 4.41
CA SER A 70 -1.37 -5.77 5.47
C SER A 70 -2.72 -5.07 5.68
N LEU A 71 -3.64 -5.12 4.71
CA LEU A 71 -4.99 -4.57 4.79
C LEU A 71 -6.07 -5.64 4.57
N SER A 72 -5.91 -6.84 5.14
CA SER A 72 -6.90 -7.92 4.99
C SER A 72 -8.32 -7.55 5.45
N LEU A 73 -8.47 -6.64 6.42
CA LEU A 73 -9.77 -6.12 6.85
C LEU A 73 -10.43 -5.15 5.84
N ALA A 74 -9.68 -4.64 4.86
CA ALA A 74 -10.14 -3.73 3.81
C ALA A 74 -9.72 -4.26 2.43
N GLN A 75 -10.18 -5.48 2.09
CA GLN A 75 -9.68 -6.26 0.95
C GLN A 75 -9.72 -5.51 -0.39
N ALA A 76 -10.83 -4.81 -0.68
CA ALA A 76 -10.99 -4.06 -1.92
C ALA A 76 -9.94 -2.94 -2.03
N ASP A 77 -9.64 -2.25 -0.93
CA ASP A 77 -8.60 -1.22 -0.87
C ASP A 77 -7.20 -1.82 -0.87
N ASN A 78 -7.01 -2.98 -0.26
CA ASN A 78 -5.75 -3.72 -0.35
C ASN A 78 -5.39 -4.01 -1.81
N ALA A 79 -6.37 -4.47 -2.61
CA ALA A 79 -6.18 -4.71 -4.03
C ALA A 79 -5.83 -3.43 -4.80
N ARG A 80 -6.53 -2.31 -4.54
CA ARG A 80 -6.23 -0.99 -5.13
C ARG A 80 -4.83 -0.49 -4.76
N ARG A 81 -4.47 -0.58 -3.48
CA ARG A 81 -3.13 -0.24 -2.99
C ARG A 81 -2.04 -1.06 -3.69
N MET A 82 -2.26 -2.36 -3.91
CA MET A 82 -1.29 -3.20 -4.63
C MET A 82 -1.15 -2.81 -6.11
N LEU A 83 -2.20 -2.31 -6.76
CA LEU A 83 -2.07 -1.72 -8.09
C LEU A 83 -1.20 -0.46 -8.07
N LEU A 84 -1.37 0.39 -7.06
CA LEU A 84 -0.55 1.60 -6.90
C LEU A 84 0.94 1.26 -6.66
N VAL A 85 1.23 0.29 -5.79
CA VAL A 85 2.60 -0.21 -5.57
C VAL A 85 3.23 -0.72 -6.87
N ARG A 86 2.47 -1.46 -7.69
CA ARG A 86 2.95 -1.94 -8.99
C ARG A 86 3.24 -0.79 -9.95
N ALA A 87 2.40 0.24 -9.99
CA ALA A 87 2.61 1.40 -10.84
C ALA A 87 3.87 2.19 -10.42
N MET A 88 4.04 2.46 -9.13
CA MET A 88 5.07 3.36 -8.62
C MET A 88 6.43 2.69 -8.36
N TYR A 89 6.44 1.40 -8.03
CA TYR A 89 7.65 0.71 -7.58
C TYR A 89 7.98 -0.50 -8.44
N SER A 90 7.13 -1.53 -8.42
CA SER A 90 7.55 -2.90 -8.74
C SER A 90 7.31 -3.33 -10.18
N GLY A 91 6.37 -2.68 -10.89
CA GLY A 91 5.89 -3.14 -12.19
C GLY A 91 5.38 -4.59 -12.19
N SER A 92 5.45 -5.22 -13.37
CA SER A 92 5.26 -6.67 -13.56
C SER A 92 6.53 -7.48 -13.30
N SER A 93 7.67 -6.82 -13.07
CA SER A 93 9.01 -7.41 -13.13
C SER A 93 9.71 -7.47 -11.78
N PHE A 94 8.97 -7.40 -10.67
CA PHE A 94 9.55 -7.36 -9.33
C PHE A 94 10.46 -8.57 -9.01
N GLY A 95 10.11 -9.75 -9.54
CA GLY A 95 10.91 -10.96 -9.38
C GLY A 95 12.23 -10.96 -10.17
N GLU A 96 12.38 -10.06 -11.15
CA GLU A 96 13.58 -9.98 -11.99
C GLU A 96 14.70 -9.23 -11.26
N MET A 97 15.90 -9.81 -11.22
CA MET A 97 17.06 -9.17 -10.57
C MET A 97 17.66 -8.03 -11.39
N ILE A 98 17.38 -7.99 -12.70
CA ILE A 98 17.89 -7.00 -13.64
C ILE A 98 16.69 -6.37 -14.34
N TRP A 99 16.60 -5.04 -14.31
CA TRP A 99 15.51 -4.29 -14.97
C TRP A 99 16.09 -3.50 -16.15
N GLU A 100 15.72 -3.89 -17.36
CA GLU A 100 16.11 -3.21 -18.61
C GLU A 100 15.00 -2.32 -19.18
N HIS A 101 13.78 -2.46 -18.66
CA HIS A 101 12.57 -1.79 -19.15
C HIS A 101 12.27 -0.45 -18.43
N ARG A 102 13.21 0.06 -17.62
CA ARG A 102 13.06 1.27 -16.80
C ARG A 102 14.31 2.14 -16.83
N ASN A 103 14.13 3.42 -16.54
CA ASN A 103 15.21 4.40 -16.50
C ASN A 103 16.15 4.22 -15.29
N LEU A 104 15.65 3.62 -14.22
CA LEU A 104 16.44 3.26 -13.05
C LEU A 104 16.60 1.75 -12.99
N SER A 105 17.85 1.31 -12.79
CA SER A 105 18.15 -0.09 -12.49
C SER A 105 17.54 -0.50 -11.14
N ARG A 106 17.35 -1.81 -10.95
CA ARG A 106 16.84 -2.35 -9.69
C ARG A 106 17.64 -1.88 -8.47
N PRO A 107 18.99 -1.95 -8.43
CA PRO A 107 19.75 -1.44 -7.28
C PRO A 107 19.53 0.05 -6.98
N GLN A 108 19.32 0.88 -8.01
CA GLN A 108 19.07 2.31 -7.82
C GLN A 108 17.69 2.56 -7.19
N ILE A 109 16.65 1.86 -7.65
CA ILE A 109 15.31 1.97 -7.06
C ILE A 109 15.29 1.45 -5.63
N GLU A 110 15.95 0.31 -5.36
CA GLU A 110 16.07 -0.25 -4.01
C GLU A 110 16.83 0.71 -3.07
N LEU A 111 17.85 1.41 -3.56
CA LEU A 111 18.56 2.44 -2.77
C LEU A 111 17.64 3.61 -2.41
N VAL A 112 16.82 4.09 -3.35
CA VAL A 112 15.84 5.15 -3.10
C VAL A 112 14.79 4.67 -2.09
N ALA A 113 14.28 3.45 -2.25
CA ALA A 113 13.32 2.86 -1.33
C ALA A 113 13.92 2.73 0.09
N ALA A 114 15.10 2.11 0.22
CA ALA A 114 15.77 1.93 1.50
C ALA A 114 16.07 3.27 2.21
N ARG A 115 16.52 4.28 1.46
CA ARG A 115 16.78 5.61 2.02
C ARG A 115 15.49 6.30 2.47
N THR A 116 14.42 6.18 1.68
CA THR A 116 13.10 6.73 2.02
C THR A 116 12.54 6.06 3.27
N SER A 117 12.64 4.73 3.38
CA SER A 117 12.25 3.98 4.56
C SER A 117 13.04 4.39 5.79
N ALA A 118 14.36 4.55 5.67
CA ALA A 118 15.22 4.97 6.77
C ALA A 118 14.89 6.39 7.27
N LEU A 119 14.61 7.32 6.37
CA LEU A 119 14.22 8.69 6.74
C LEU A 119 12.84 8.76 7.43
N ASN A 120 11.95 7.83 7.11
CA ASN A 120 10.61 7.73 7.70
C ASN A 120 10.54 6.77 8.89
N GLU A 121 11.67 6.27 9.38
CA GLU A 121 11.73 5.27 10.46
C GLU A 121 10.83 4.04 10.20
N CYS A 122 10.68 3.67 8.92
CA CYS A 122 9.89 2.53 8.50
C CYS A 122 10.65 1.23 8.82
N PHE A 123 10.23 0.54 9.87
CA PHE A 123 10.89 -0.67 10.36
C PHE A 123 10.75 -1.89 9.43
N TYR A 124 9.59 -2.02 8.76
CA TYR A 124 9.30 -3.13 7.87
C TYR A 124 10.18 -3.09 6.61
#